data_AF-A0A9E1UY69-F1
#
_entry.id   AF-A0A9E1UY69-F1
#
_cell.length_a   1.000
_cell.length_b   1.000
_cell.length_c   1.000
_cell.angle_alpha   90.00
_cell.angle_beta   90.00
_cell.angle_gamma   90.00
#
_symmetry.space_group_name_H-M   'P 1'
#
loop_
_entity.id
_entity.type
_entity.pdbx_description
1 polymer ?
#
loop_
_entity_poly.entity_id
_entity_poly.type
_entity_poly.pdbx_seq_one_letter_code
_entity_poly.pdbx_strand_id
1 'polypeptide(L)'
;MTTDTLWRNTETLVPLFPASANGDAKASRDLLQALAGAEGQVLADWPRAVRAGWQEGLTVWAEGIDRHKLSDEQGELVLAVAATGFDHILLRDTVATMARKTFASYVDPAGMIAALGVYDAATPMPVVRRRWDVFAGLGTGVICCEPARGVVGVMTELDAVIDETTIQFEHPMELSVSVVVGNLVLVKPGSDLDLLYRGDISWDGAVTSEGLAALLAEGLAYAGDLPKNIAELLLVPRLLTAEQFRAWKGQGSTAVAKGPVQERAWDEARGLDELVGLMARQQPKPERPAGFDNIQTILLGAAPREDMAATFAEALARLVAVAQGQGWVAELVVSVANEAISWQDTELFIGICDRLSGRLLPAWYRGTITARSPEFLAGACPAMPLRIWNHAERLLAETAENENLLLDAVSRSVSAGNTSCDAMLWLWRSGGEPAKQLANATLLFRTLAKQVRGSYLKANRDLRKLLQENQDF
;
A
#
# COMPACT_ATOMS: atom_id res chain seq x y z
N MET A 1 -5.67 23.23 28.53
CA MET A 1 -4.40 22.88 29.20
C MET A 1 -3.94 21.57 28.61
N THR A 2 -3.09 21.63 27.58
CA THR A 2 -2.50 20.44 26.96
C THR A 2 -1.46 19.88 27.92
N THR A 3 -1.63 18.64 28.35
CA THR A 3 -0.61 17.86 29.03
C THR A 3 0.60 17.80 28.08
N ASP A 4 1.69 18.47 28.42
CA ASP A 4 2.96 18.35 27.69
C ASP A 4 3.48 16.93 27.91
N THR A 5 3.23 16.05 26.94
CA THR A 5 3.79 14.71 26.91
C THR A 5 5.29 14.80 26.61
N LEU A 6 6.09 13.96 27.28
CA LEU A 6 7.56 13.97 27.17
C LEU A 6 8.08 14.00 25.72
N TRP A 7 7.39 13.31 24.81
CA TRP A 7 7.77 13.25 23.39
C TRP A 7 7.59 14.58 22.62
N ARG A 8 6.74 15.50 23.10
CA ARG A 8 6.54 16.84 22.51
C ARG A 8 7.51 17.88 23.05
N ASN A 9 8.08 17.64 24.23
CA ASN A 9 8.99 18.57 24.89
C ASN A 9 10.44 18.37 24.42
N THR A 10 10.74 18.94 23.25
CA THR A 10 12.06 18.82 22.61
C THR A 10 13.21 19.29 23.50
N GLU A 11 13.03 20.35 24.30
CA GLU A 11 14.06 20.86 25.23
C GLU A 11 14.47 19.81 26.27
N THR A 12 13.51 19.01 26.74
CA THR A 12 13.76 17.96 27.75
C THR A 12 14.38 16.71 27.11
N LEU A 13 14.14 16.48 25.81
CA LEU A 13 14.66 15.33 25.06
C LEU A 13 16.10 15.53 24.58
N VAL A 14 16.50 16.76 24.21
CA VAL A 14 17.85 17.07 23.69
C VAL A 14 18.98 16.44 24.52
N PRO A 15 19.03 16.53 25.86
CA PRO A 15 20.11 15.93 26.63
C PRO A 15 20.06 14.40 26.70
N LEU A 16 18.90 13.77 26.44
CA LEU A 16 18.74 12.32 26.52
C LEU A 16 19.40 11.59 25.36
N PHE A 17 19.42 12.18 24.16
CA PHE A 17 20.04 11.57 22.97
C PHE A 17 21.54 11.30 23.15
N PRO A 18 22.41 12.27 23.48
CA PRO A 18 23.82 12.00 23.70
C PRO A 18 24.07 11.14 24.96
N ALA A 19 23.24 11.27 26.01
CA ALA A 19 23.36 10.43 27.21
C ALA A 19 23.08 8.94 26.89
N SER A 20 22.01 8.65 26.15
CA SER A 20 21.69 7.31 25.67
C SER A 20 22.77 6.78 24.73
N ALA A 21 23.31 7.61 23.84
CA ALA A 21 24.38 7.20 22.93
C ALA A 21 25.65 6.74 23.69
N ASN A 22 25.96 7.40 24.80
CA ASN A 22 27.05 7.05 25.70
C ASN A 22 26.75 5.87 26.66
N GLY A 23 25.60 5.20 26.52
CA GLY A 23 25.26 4.01 27.30
C GLY A 23 24.48 4.26 28.59
N ASP A 24 23.90 5.45 28.78
CA ASP A 24 22.98 5.68 29.90
C ASP A 24 21.66 4.92 29.70
N ALA A 25 21.47 3.85 30.47
CA ALA A 25 20.27 3.00 30.43
C ALA A 25 19.00 3.74 30.87
N LYS A 26 19.10 4.76 31.73
CA LYS A 26 17.94 5.58 32.11
C LYS A 26 17.52 6.47 30.94
N ALA A 27 18.48 7.15 30.31
CA ALA A 27 18.18 7.98 29.14
C ALA A 27 17.55 7.17 27.99
N SER A 28 18.03 5.95 27.76
CA SER A 28 17.47 5.05 26.74
C SER A 28 16.02 4.64 27.06
N ARG A 29 15.72 4.33 28.34
CA ARG A 29 14.35 4.04 28.79
C ARG A 29 13.42 5.24 28.72
N ASP A 30 13.90 6.43 29.08
CA ASP A 30 13.12 7.67 29.01
C ASP A 30 12.77 8.00 27.54
N LEU A 31 13.69 7.78 26.60
CA LEU A 31 13.44 7.89 25.16
C LEU A 31 12.44 6.85 24.65
N LEU A 32 12.58 5.58 25.06
CA LEU A 32 11.63 4.51 24.73
C LEU A 32 10.22 4.84 25.22
N GLN A 33 10.10 5.33 26.45
CA GLN A 33 8.82 5.75 27.02
C GLN A 33 8.23 6.94 26.27
N ALA A 34 9.06 7.89 25.84
CA ALA A 34 8.62 9.00 25.00
C ALA A 34 8.07 8.49 23.65
N LEU A 35 8.78 7.57 22.99
CA LEU A 35 8.32 6.95 21.73
C LEU A 35 7.00 6.20 21.91
N ALA A 36 6.86 5.42 22.99
CA ALA A 36 5.65 4.66 23.28
C ALA A 36 4.42 5.57 23.54
N GLY A 37 4.64 6.78 24.04
CA GLY A 37 3.59 7.78 24.28
C GLY A 37 3.30 8.72 23.11
N ALA A 38 3.96 8.54 21.96
CA ALA A 38 3.80 9.41 20.80
C ALA A 38 2.48 9.19 20.05
N GLU A 39 1.85 10.27 19.59
CA GLU A 39 0.68 10.21 18.71
C GLU A 39 1.13 10.02 17.25
N GLY A 40 0.76 8.90 16.64
CA GLY A 40 1.24 8.49 15.32
C GLY A 40 2.54 7.69 15.43
N GLN A 41 2.59 6.54 14.75
CA GLN A 41 3.73 5.62 14.83
C GLN A 41 4.94 6.10 14.03
N VAL A 42 4.77 7.04 13.09
CA VAL A 42 5.81 7.48 12.15
C VAL A 42 6.13 8.95 12.35
N LEU A 43 7.42 9.30 12.39
CA LEU A 43 7.92 10.68 12.56
C LEU A 43 7.31 11.66 11.54
N ALA A 44 6.99 11.19 10.34
CA ALA A 44 6.44 12.02 9.27
C ALA A 44 5.12 12.69 9.65
N ASP A 45 4.33 12.02 10.49
CA ASP A 45 2.99 12.44 10.93
C ASP A 45 3.05 13.40 12.13
N TRP A 46 4.22 13.57 12.74
CA TRP A 46 4.37 14.39 13.94
C TRP A 46 4.39 15.88 13.61
N PRO A 47 3.98 16.76 14.56
CA PRO A 47 4.08 18.20 14.39
C PRO A 47 5.49 18.63 13.96
N ARG A 48 5.58 19.54 12.98
CA ARG A 48 6.85 19.92 12.32
C ARG A 48 7.99 20.23 13.29
N ALA A 49 7.72 20.99 14.36
CA ALA A 49 8.72 21.36 15.36
C ALA A 49 9.22 20.15 16.16
N VAL A 50 8.31 19.26 16.56
CA VAL A 50 8.63 18.04 17.29
C VAL A 50 9.44 17.09 16.40
N ARG A 51 8.99 16.89 15.15
CA ARG A 51 9.69 16.07 14.16
C ARG A 51 11.13 16.52 13.93
N ALA A 52 11.35 17.83 13.78
CA ALA A 52 12.70 18.38 13.57
C ALA A 52 13.62 18.08 14.76
N GLY A 53 13.15 18.34 15.99
CA GLY A 53 13.94 18.06 17.21
C GLY A 53 14.29 16.58 17.38
N TRP A 54 13.35 15.68 17.07
CA TRP A 54 13.63 14.24 17.08
C TRP A 54 14.58 13.81 15.97
N GLN A 55 14.47 14.34 14.76
CA GLN A 55 15.38 14.01 13.67
C GLN A 55 16.82 14.43 13.99
N GLU A 56 17.01 15.65 14.51
CA GLU A 56 18.33 16.14 14.94
C GLU A 56 18.89 15.30 16.09
N GLY A 57 18.09 15.06 17.13
CA GLY A 57 18.49 14.26 18.29
C GLY A 57 18.83 12.81 17.95
N LEU A 58 18.01 12.16 17.13
CA LEU A 58 18.25 10.78 16.68
C LEU A 58 19.47 10.67 15.76
N THR A 59 19.81 11.73 15.01
CA THR A 59 21.05 11.78 14.23
C THR A 59 22.26 11.78 15.14
N VAL A 60 22.28 12.67 16.15
CA VAL A 60 23.35 12.70 17.17
C VAL A 60 23.47 11.36 17.90
N TRP A 61 22.32 10.76 18.26
CA TRP A 61 22.31 9.47 18.91
C TRP A 61 22.88 8.35 18.02
N ALA A 62 22.43 8.27 16.76
CA ALA A 62 22.90 7.26 15.81
C ALA A 62 24.40 7.41 15.47
N GLU A 63 24.94 8.62 15.53
CA GLU A 63 26.38 8.90 15.37
C GLU A 63 27.21 8.51 16.60
N GLY A 64 26.63 8.58 17.80
CA GLY A 64 27.34 8.34 19.06
C GLY A 64 27.32 6.89 19.57
N ILE A 65 26.39 6.05 19.12
CA ILE A 65 26.27 4.66 19.60
C ILE A 65 27.42 3.75 19.12
N ASP A 66 27.95 2.93 20.02
CA ASP A 66 28.83 1.81 19.64
C ASP A 66 27.99 0.59 19.26
N ARG A 67 27.72 0.42 17.96
CA ARG A 67 26.99 -0.73 17.40
C ARG A 67 27.56 -2.11 17.78
N HIS A 68 28.82 -2.18 18.19
CA HIS A 68 29.44 -3.45 18.61
C HIS A 68 29.25 -3.73 20.11
N LYS A 69 28.83 -2.74 20.92
CA LYS A 69 28.67 -2.86 22.38
C LYS A 69 27.39 -2.17 22.87
N LEU A 70 26.27 -2.46 22.23
CA LEU A 70 24.96 -2.00 22.68
C LEU A 70 24.57 -2.70 23.99
N SER A 71 24.03 -1.93 24.92
CA SER A 71 23.20 -2.45 26.03
C SER A 71 21.85 -2.96 25.53
N ASP A 72 21.14 -3.73 26.35
CA ASP A 72 19.81 -4.25 26.02
C ASP A 72 18.82 -3.11 25.74
N GLU A 73 18.82 -2.06 26.58
CA GLU A 73 17.96 -0.89 26.40
C GLU A 73 18.27 -0.10 25.13
N GLN A 74 19.56 -0.02 24.74
CA GLN A 74 19.94 0.59 23.46
C GLN A 74 19.49 -0.26 22.27
N GLY A 75 19.57 -1.59 22.38
CA GLY A 75 19.06 -2.50 21.36
C GLY A 75 17.55 -2.34 21.15
N GLU A 76 16.78 -2.28 22.23
CA GLU A 76 15.35 -1.99 22.18
C GLU A 76 15.08 -0.63 21.53
N LEU A 77 15.85 0.40 21.91
CA LEU A 77 15.72 1.74 21.33
C LEU A 77 16.02 1.77 19.83
N VAL A 78 17.04 1.04 19.35
CA VAL A 78 17.32 0.90 17.91
C VAL A 78 16.10 0.37 17.15
N LEU A 79 15.48 -0.69 17.66
CA LEU A 79 14.30 -1.29 17.03
C LEU A 79 13.09 -0.37 17.11
N ALA A 80 12.89 0.33 18.24
CA ALA A 80 11.82 1.31 18.38
C ALA A 80 12.00 2.48 17.42
N VAL A 81 13.20 3.05 17.32
CA VAL A 81 13.54 4.14 16.39
C VAL A 81 13.34 3.69 14.94
N ALA A 82 13.74 2.47 14.58
CA ALA A 82 13.49 1.93 13.23
C ALA A 82 11.99 1.87 12.89
N ALA A 83 11.13 1.56 13.87
CA ALA A 83 9.67 1.59 13.69
C ALA A 83 9.13 2.99 13.37
N THR A 84 9.80 4.05 13.82
CA THR A 84 9.35 5.45 13.64
C THR A 84 9.57 6.00 12.23
N GLY A 85 10.32 5.30 11.38
CA GLY A 85 10.67 5.78 10.04
C GLY A 85 11.83 6.76 9.99
N PHE A 86 12.53 6.96 11.11
CA PHE A 86 13.86 7.58 11.07
C PHE A 86 14.79 6.71 10.22
N ASP A 87 15.37 7.31 9.19
CA ASP A 87 16.24 6.62 8.23
C ASP A 87 17.59 7.31 8.16
N HIS A 88 18.62 6.61 8.62
CA HIS A 88 20.00 7.08 8.65
C HIS A 88 20.94 5.90 8.40
N ILE A 89 22.04 6.12 7.67
CA ILE A 89 22.95 5.04 7.28
C ILE A 89 23.56 4.32 8.49
N LEU A 90 23.88 5.06 9.56
CA LEU A 90 24.42 4.48 10.80
C LEU A 90 23.37 3.68 11.57
N LEU A 91 22.09 4.05 11.50
CA LEU A 91 21.02 3.23 12.06
C LEU A 91 20.91 1.91 11.29
N ARG A 92 20.93 1.95 9.95
CA ARG A 92 20.90 0.74 9.10
C ARG A 92 22.09 -0.18 9.42
N ASP A 93 23.30 0.37 9.55
CA ASP A 93 24.48 -0.41 9.95
C ASP A 93 24.35 -1.03 11.35
N THR A 94 23.73 -0.30 12.28
CA THR A 94 23.48 -0.79 13.63
C THR A 94 22.48 -1.93 13.63
N VAL A 95 21.36 -1.78 12.90
CA VAL A 95 20.37 -2.86 12.71
C VAL A 95 21.01 -4.07 12.05
N ALA A 96 21.85 -3.90 11.02
CA ALA A 96 22.55 -5.01 10.40
C ALA A 96 23.51 -5.71 11.37
N THR A 97 24.21 -4.94 12.21
CA THR A 97 25.12 -5.50 13.23
C THR A 97 24.34 -6.26 14.30
N MET A 98 23.20 -5.72 14.74
CA MET A 98 22.31 -6.40 15.66
C MET A 98 21.77 -7.70 15.06
N ALA A 99 21.31 -7.69 13.80
CA ALA A 99 20.75 -8.89 13.16
C ALA A 99 21.75 -10.04 13.15
N ARG A 100 23.01 -9.76 12.80
CA ARG A 100 24.09 -10.76 12.82
C ARG A 100 24.35 -11.34 14.20
N LYS A 101 24.12 -10.58 15.26
CA LYS A 101 24.28 -11.05 16.65
C LYS A 101 23.06 -11.83 17.12
N THR A 102 21.86 -11.28 16.91
CA THR A 102 20.60 -11.88 17.37
C THR A 102 20.32 -13.20 16.65
N PHE A 103 20.61 -13.26 15.35
CA PHE A 103 20.37 -14.42 14.50
C PHE A 103 21.67 -15.13 14.12
N ALA A 104 22.65 -15.16 15.03
CA ALA A 104 23.98 -15.74 14.77
C ALA A 104 23.95 -17.23 14.39
N SER A 105 22.85 -17.93 14.67
CA SER A 105 22.62 -19.32 14.26
C SER A 105 22.23 -19.48 12.79
N TYR A 106 21.89 -18.40 12.08
CA TYR A 106 21.53 -18.44 10.67
C TYR A 106 22.80 -18.49 9.81
N VAL A 107 22.88 -19.46 8.89
CA VAL A 107 24.12 -19.83 8.19
C VAL A 107 24.57 -18.78 7.17
N ASP A 108 23.65 -18.08 6.51
CA ASP A 108 23.95 -16.96 5.61
C ASP A 108 23.55 -15.59 6.19
N PRO A 109 24.46 -14.91 6.92
CA PRO A 109 24.23 -13.56 7.40
C PRO A 109 24.02 -12.53 6.28
N ALA A 110 24.56 -12.73 5.08
CA ALA A 110 24.40 -11.78 3.99
C ALA A 110 22.99 -11.89 3.36
N GLY A 111 22.55 -13.12 3.09
CA GLY A 111 21.20 -13.46 2.65
C GLY A 111 20.13 -12.96 3.62
N MET A 112 20.32 -13.16 4.93
CA MET A 112 19.45 -12.61 5.97
C MET A 112 19.34 -11.07 5.89
N ILE A 113 20.47 -10.36 5.81
CA ILE A 113 20.48 -8.89 5.77
C ILE A 113 19.78 -8.38 4.50
N ALA A 114 19.94 -9.09 3.38
CA ALA A 114 19.24 -8.80 2.14
C ALA A 114 17.72 -9.07 2.25
N ALA A 115 17.31 -10.18 2.87
CA ALA A 115 15.91 -10.52 3.09
C ALA A 115 15.19 -9.51 4.00
N LEU A 116 15.88 -9.02 5.03
CA LEU A 116 15.38 -7.94 5.88
C LEU A 116 15.28 -6.59 5.13
N GLY A 117 16.05 -6.40 4.07
CA GLY A 117 16.09 -5.16 3.28
C GLY A 117 16.85 -4.02 3.97
N VAL A 118 17.78 -4.33 4.89
CA VAL A 118 18.44 -3.31 5.74
C VAL A 118 19.20 -2.27 4.91
N TYR A 119 19.85 -2.67 3.82
CA TYR A 119 20.60 -1.76 2.94
C TYR A 119 19.85 -1.36 1.67
N ASP A 120 18.61 -1.81 1.51
CA ASP A 120 17.78 -1.38 0.39
C ASP A 120 17.14 -0.01 0.72
N ALA A 121 17.56 1.02 -0.02
CA ALA A 121 17.04 2.37 0.12
C ALA A 121 15.55 2.48 -0.27
N ALA A 122 15.02 1.55 -1.07
CA ALA A 122 13.61 1.50 -1.40
C ALA A 122 12.76 0.87 -0.28
N THR A 123 13.38 0.17 0.67
CA THR A 123 12.70 -0.41 1.84
C THR A 123 12.74 0.58 3.02
N PRO A 124 11.59 1.13 3.45
CA PRO A 124 11.53 2.03 4.59
C PRO A 124 11.88 1.31 5.90
N MET A 125 12.53 1.99 6.84
CA MET A 125 12.91 1.42 8.15
C MET A 125 11.77 0.75 8.94
N PRO A 126 10.51 1.22 8.91
CA PRO A 126 9.40 0.52 9.57
C PRO A 126 9.09 -0.83 8.93
N VAL A 127 9.35 -0.99 7.63
CA VAL A 127 9.25 -2.28 6.95
C VAL A 127 10.41 -3.17 7.35
N VAL A 128 11.66 -2.66 7.40
CA VAL A 128 12.83 -3.42 7.89
C VAL A 128 12.58 -3.94 9.31
N ARG A 129 12.07 -3.08 10.19
CA ARG A 129 11.71 -3.43 11.57
C ARG A 129 10.65 -4.51 11.64
N ARG A 130 9.59 -4.43 10.83
CA ARG A 130 8.57 -5.48 10.80
C ARG A 130 9.10 -6.80 10.22
N ARG A 131 9.92 -6.73 9.17
CA ARG A 131 10.63 -7.90 8.61
C ARG A 131 11.54 -8.57 9.64
N TRP A 132 12.16 -7.80 10.53
CA TRP A 132 12.90 -8.34 11.66
C TRP A 132 12.02 -9.20 12.57
N ASP A 133 10.81 -8.74 12.93
CA ASP A 133 9.89 -9.55 13.75
C ASP A 133 9.48 -10.84 13.04
N VAL A 134 9.24 -10.76 11.73
CA VAL A 134 8.90 -11.93 10.91
C VAL A 134 10.09 -12.90 10.90
N PHE A 135 11.30 -12.41 10.67
CA PHE A 135 12.51 -13.22 10.67
C PHE A 135 12.77 -13.90 12.03
N ALA A 136 12.56 -13.17 13.13
CA ALA A 136 12.71 -13.71 14.49
C ALA A 136 11.73 -14.85 14.81
N GLY A 137 10.59 -14.89 14.11
CA GLY A 137 9.59 -15.95 14.25
C GLY A 137 9.80 -17.16 13.33
N LEU A 138 10.82 -17.18 12.48
CA LEU A 138 11.06 -18.30 11.55
C LEU A 138 11.49 -19.57 12.29
N GLY A 139 11.02 -20.71 11.82
CA GLY A 139 11.41 -22.01 12.34
C GLY A 139 10.46 -23.14 11.93
N THR A 140 10.90 -24.37 12.12
CA THR A 140 10.05 -25.55 11.90
C THR A 140 8.87 -25.56 12.87
N GLY A 141 7.69 -25.92 12.37
CA GLY A 141 6.44 -25.97 13.10
C GLY A 141 5.69 -24.63 13.18
N VAL A 142 6.24 -23.56 12.61
CA VAL A 142 5.63 -22.23 12.68
C VAL A 142 4.44 -22.14 11.75
N ILE A 143 3.31 -21.65 12.27
CA ILE A 143 2.09 -21.42 11.49
C ILE A 143 2.23 -20.11 10.71
N CYS A 144 1.90 -20.16 9.43
CA CYS A 144 1.94 -19.00 8.56
C CYS A 144 0.70 -18.92 7.68
N CYS A 145 0.31 -17.70 7.31
CA CYS A 145 -0.75 -17.43 6.35
C CYS A 145 -0.17 -16.71 5.13
N GLU A 146 -0.59 -17.11 3.92
CA GLU A 146 -0.39 -16.36 2.68
C GLU A 146 -1.66 -15.55 2.37
N PRO A 147 -1.69 -14.25 2.71
CA PRO A 147 -2.92 -13.48 2.64
C PRO A 147 -3.53 -13.35 1.26
N ALA A 148 -2.69 -13.31 0.22
CA ALA A 148 -3.13 -13.14 -1.16
C ALA A 148 -3.94 -14.33 -1.67
N ARG A 149 -3.64 -15.54 -1.17
CA ARG A 149 -4.36 -16.78 -1.51
C ARG A 149 -5.37 -17.18 -0.44
N GLY A 150 -5.28 -16.60 0.76
CA GLY A 150 -6.14 -16.93 1.88
C GLY A 150 -5.89 -18.34 2.44
N VAL A 151 -4.66 -18.84 2.32
CA VAL A 151 -4.29 -20.18 2.80
C VAL A 151 -3.42 -20.09 4.05
N VAL A 152 -3.61 -21.06 4.95
CA VAL A 152 -2.81 -21.22 6.16
C VAL A 152 -2.01 -22.51 6.03
N GLY A 153 -0.72 -22.43 6.34
CA GLY A 153 0.22 -23.53 6.27
C GLY A 153 1.10 -23.62 7.51
N VAL A 154 1.97 -24.61 7.51
CA VAL A 154 2.97 -24.82 8.57
C VAL A 154 4.34 -24.96 7.92
N MET A 155 5.31 -24.23 8.45
CA MET A 155 6.70 -24.31 8.02
C MET A 155 7.27 -25.66 8.46
N THR A 156 7.64 -26.51 7.51
CA THR A 156 8.18 -27.85 7.81
C THR A 156 9.69 -27.85 7.85
N GLU A 157 10.33 -26.99 7.07
CA GLU A 157 11.79 -26.91 6.97
C GLU A 157 12.24 -25.49 6.71
N LEU A 158 13.39 -25.14 7.26
CA LEU A 158 14.10 -23.89 7.00
C LEU A 158 15.55 -24.26 6.67
N ASP A 159 15.90 -24.19 5.40
CA ASP A 159 17.27 -24.39 4.94
C ASP A 159 17.96 -23.03 4.84
N ALA A 160 18.74 -22.73 5.89
CA ALA A 160 19.50 -21.49 6.01
C ALA A 160 20.74 -21.43 5.09
N VAL A 161 21.11 -22.52 4.40
CA VAL A 161 22.26 -22.57 3.50
C VAL A 161 21.88 -22.06 2.11
N ILE A 162 20.69 -22.43 1.64
CA ILE A 162 20.17 -22.04 0.31
C ILE A 162 19.12 -20.92 0.39
N ASP A 163 18.85 -20.39 1.59
CA ASP A 163 17.84 -19.36 1.86
C ASP A 163 16.42 -19.76 1.44
N GLU A 164 16.06 -21.03 1.65
CA GLU A 164 14.74 -21.57 1.31
C GLU A 164 14.00 -22.10 2.52
N THR A 165 12.68 -22.09 2.41
CA THR A 165 11.76 -22.52 3.44
C THR A 165 10.68 -23.37 2.78
N THR A 166 10.49 -24.58 3.30
CA THR A 166 9.43 -25.47 2.84
C THR A 166 8.22 -25.26 3.74
N ILE A 167 7.09 -24.91 3.13
CA ILE A 167 5.83 -24.67 3.82
C ILE A 167 4.78 -25.63 3.31
N GLN A 168 4.18 -26.37 4.23
CA GLN A 168 3.06 -27.25 3.93
C GLN A 168 1.75 -26.46 4.02
N PHE A 169 1.22 -26.06 2.87
CA PHE A 169 -0.17 -25.61 2.71
C PHE A 169 -1.07 -26.83 2.37
N GLU A 170 -1.95 -26.71 1.38
CA GLU A 170 -2.60 -27.87 0.74
C GLU A 170 -1.57 -28.76 0.03
N HIS A 171 -0.54 -28.14 -0.54
CA HIS A 171 0.62 -28.79 -1.14
C HIS A 171 1.90 -28.16 -0.57
N PRO A 172 3.01 -28.93 -0.46
CA PRO A 172 4.28 -28.37 -0.06
C PRO A 172 4.75 -27.35 -1.10
N MET A 173 5.23 -26.21 -0.62
CA MET A 173 5.80 -25.15 -1.44
C MET A 173 7.14 -24.72 -0.86
N GLU A 174 8.13 -24.61 -1.74
CA GLU A 174 9.43 -24.04 -1.44
C GLU A 174 9.38 -22.54 -1.75
N LEU A 175 9.73 -21.71 -0.78
CA LEU A 175 9.76 -20.26 -0.88
C LEU A 175 11.09 -19.75 -0.35
N SER A 176 11.64 -18.72 -0.99
CA SER A 176 12.83 -18.07 -0.43
C SER A 176 12.49 -17.31 0.84
N VAL A 177 13.45 -17.21 1.76
CA VAL A 177 13.27 -16.50 3.04
C VAL A 177 12.87 -15.04 2.82
N SER A 178 13.38 -14.40 1.76
CA SER A 178 12.96 -13.03 1.37
C SER A 178 11.46 -12.93 1.04
N VAL A 179 10.90 -13.94 0.35
CA VAL A 179 9.47 -14.00 0.04
C VAL A 179 8.65 -14.21 1.31
N VAL A 180 9.10 -15.10 2.19
CA VAL A 180 8.44 -15.37 3.49
C VAL A 180 8.39 -14.10 4.33
N VAL A 181 9.55 -13.48 4.54
CA VAL A 181 9.72 -12.30 5.37
C VAL A 181 8.96 -11.09 4.81
N GLY A 182 8.83 -11.00 3.48
CA GLY A 182 8.13 -9.90 2.82
C GLY A 182 6.61 -10.04 2.76
N ASN A 183 6.08 -11.27 2.60
CA ASN A 183 4.70 -11.47 2.14
C ASN A 183 3.83 -12.33 3.06
N LEU A 184 4.42 -13.13 3.94
CA LEU A 184 3.64 -14.01 4.82
C LEU A 184 3.34 -13.34 6.15
N VAL A 185 2.24 -13.77 6.77
CA VAL A 185 1.88 -13.45 8.14
C VAL A 185 2.23 -14.66 9.00
N LEU A 186 3.13 -14.50 9.96
CA LEU A 186 3.51 -15.56 10.89
C LEU A 186 2.73 -15.44 12.19
N VAL A 187 2.30 -16.57 12.73
CA VAL A 187 1.87 -16.67 14.12
C VAL A 187 3.13 -16.79 14.97
N LYS A 188 3.33 -15.86 15.91
CA LYS A 188 4.51 -15.85 16.77
C LYS A 188 4.55 -17.11 17.64
N PRO A 189 5.66 -17.86 17.64
CA PRO A 189 5.81 -19.02 18.49
C PRO A 189 5.59 -18.68 19.97
N GLY A 190 4.83 -19.52 20.68
CA GLY A 190 4.51 -19.33 22.09
C GLY A 190 3.47 -18.25 22.40
N SER A 191 2.92 -17.56 21.39
CA SER A 191 1.76 -16.68 21.59
C SER A 191 0.50 -17.50 21.86
N ASP A 192 -0.51 -16.88 22.48
CA ASP A 192 -1.82 -17.52 22.70
C ASP A 192 -2.43 -18.06 21.40
N LEU A 193 -2.18 -17.40 20.27
CA LEU A 193 -2.65 -17.90 18.97
C LEU A 193 -1.90 -19.18 18.53
N ASP A 194 -0.59 -19.28 18.78
CA ASP A 194 0.17 -20.52 18.55
C ASP A 194 -0.31 -21.64 19.47
N LEU A 195 -0.54 -21.34 20.75
CA LEU A 195 -1.07 -22.29 21.73
C LEU A 195 -2.47 -22.80 21.35
N LEU A 196 -3.34 -21.94 20.80
CA LEU A 196 -4.64 -22.33 20.25
C LEU A 196 -4.48 -23.30 19.08
N TYR A 197 -3.56 -23.01 18.16
CA TYR A 197 -3.28 -23.87 17.00
C TYR A 197 -2.68 -25.23 17.36
N ARG A 198 -1.90 -25.29 18.44
CA ARG A 198 -1.35 -26.54 18.99
C ARG A 198 -2.38 -27.32 19.82
N GLY A 199 -3.48 -26.68 20.22
CA GLY A 199 -4.49 -27.25 21.09
C GLY A 199 -4.10 -27.27 22.57
N ASP A 200 -3.05 -26.52 22.94
CA ASP A 200 -2.56 -26.39 24.32
C ASP A 200 -3.52 -25.55 25.18
N ILE A 201 -4.23 -24.62 24.53
CA ILE A 201 -5.35 -23.88 25.10
C ILE A 201 -6.57 -24.00 24.17
N SER A 202 -7.76 -24.01 24.75
CA SER A 202 -9.01 -24.01 23.99
C SER A 202 -9.45 -22.59 23.69
N TRP A 203 -10.13 -22.39 22.55
CA TRP A 203 -10.80 -21.12 22.28
C TRP A 203 -11.81 -20.80 23.38
N ASP A 204 -11.54 -19.73 24.13
CA ASP A 204 -12.51 -19.19 25.08
C ASP A 204 -13.53 -18.36 24.30
N GLY A 205 -14.76 -18.85 24.23
CA GLY A 205 -15.87 -18.14 23.57
C GLY A 205 -16.17 -16.75 24.15
N ALA A 206 -15.57 -16.39 25.29
CA ALA A 206 -15.70 -15.09 25.94
C ALA A 206 -14.71 -14.01 25.46
N VAL A 207 -13.79 -14.30 24.53
CA VAL A 207 -12.88 -13.28 23.97
C VAL A 207 -13.72 -12.14 23.37
N THR A 208 -13.45 -10.89 23.77
CA THR A 208 -14.14 -9.70 23.23
C THR A 208 -13.55 -9.27 21.89
N SER A 209 -14.20 -8.35 21.16
CA SER A 209 -13.62 -7.80 19.92
C SER A 209 -12.29 -7.07 20.17
N GLU A 210 -12.19 -6.35 21.29
CA GLU A 210 -10.95 -5.71 21.73
C GLU A 210 -9.89 -6.74 22.12
N GLY A 211 -10.30 -7.80 22.83
CA GLY A 211 -9.43 -8.93 23.18
C GLY A 211 -8.88 -9.65 21.94
N LEU A 212 -9.70 -9.81 20.89
CA LEU A 212 -9.25 -10.39 19.63
C LEU A 212 -8.25 -9.47 18.91
N ALA A 213 -8.51 -8.16 18.87
CA ALA A 213 -7.58 -7.21 18.25
C ALA A 213 -6.22 -7.23 18.97
N ALA A 214 -6.22 -7.28 20.31
CA ALA A 214 -5.02 -7.44 21.11
C ALA A 214 -4.33 -8.78 20.84
N LEU A 215 -5.07 -9.90 20.85
CA LEU A 215 -4.57 -11.24 20.54
C LEU A 215 -3.85 -11.29 19.18
N LEU A 216 -4.45 -10.69 18.15
CA LEU A 216 -3.85 -10.66 16.81
C LEU A 216 -2.65 -9.72 16.73
N ALA A 217 -2.72 -8.55 17.37
CA ALA A 217 -1.60 -7.60 17.39
C ALA A 217 -0.37 -8.17 18.12
N GLU A 218 -0.60 -8.88 19.22
CA GLU A 218 0.46 -9.51 20.01
C GLU A 218 0.95 -10.80 19.35
N GLY A 219 0.03 -11.62 18.82
CA GLY A 219 0.32 -12.95 18.30
C GLY A 219 0.80 -13.02 16.85
N LEU A 220 0.73 -11.94 16.07
CA LEU A 220 1.15 -11.96 14.66
C LEU A 220 2.43 -11.16 14.40
N ALA A 221 3.25 -11.66 13.48
CA ALA A 221 4.36 -10.94 12.88
C ALA A 221 4.13 -10.82 11.36
N TYR A 222 4.24 -9.62 10.81
CA TYR A 222 3.97 -9.34 9.40
C TYR A 222 4.68 -8.06 8.92
N ALA A 223 5.18 -8.05 7.69
CA ALA A 223 5.92 -6.90 7.13
C ALA A 223 5.04 -5.82 6.48
N GLY A 224 3.89 -6.21 5.92
CA GLY A 224 2.98 -5.34 5.17
C GLY A 224 1.80 -4.84 6.00
N ASP A 225 0.67 -4.60 5.34
CA ASP A 225 -0.60 -4.33 6.03
C ASP A 225 -1.37 -5.62 6.24
N LEU A 226 -1.98 -5.79 7.42
CA LEU A 226 -2.84 -6.94 7.66
C LEU A 226 -4.13 -6.82 6.84
N PRO A 227 -4.54 -7.91 6.15
CA PRO A 227 -5.85 -7.97 5.52
C PRO A 227 -6.96 -7.77 6.55
N LYS A 228 -8.03 -7.07 6.15
CA LYS A 228 -9.21 -6.87 7.02
C LYS A 228 -9.88 -8.19 7.45
N ASN A 229 -9.68 -9.27 6.70
CA ASN A 229 -10.22 -10.60 6.98
C ASN A 229 -9.20 -11.56 7.62
N ILE A 230 -8.03 -11.08 8.08
CA ILE A 230 -6.98 -11.96 8.61
C ILE A 230 -7.46 -12.82 9.80
N ALA A 231 -8.31 -12.24 10.66
CA ALA A 231 -8.90 -12.96 11.78
C ALA A 231 -9.72 -14.17 11.31
N GLU A 232 -10.52 -14.00 10.26
CA GLU A 232 -11.32 -15.09 9.70
C GLU A 232 -10.42 -16.14 9.04
N LEU A 233 -9.40 -15.72 8.29
CA LEU A 233 -8.45 -16.64 7.64
C LEU A 233 -7.67 -17.50 8.65
N LEU A 234 -7.29 -16.94 9.80
CA LEU A 234 -6.52 -17.64 10.81
C LEU A 234 -7.40 -18.46 11.75
N LEU A 235 -8.62 -18.03 12.04
CA LEU A 235 -9.47 -18.76 12.98
C LEU A 235 -10.33 -19.82 12.28
N VAL A 236 -10.68 -19.63 11.01
CA VAL A 236 -11.59 -20.51 10.25
C VAL A 236 -10.85 -21.24 9.12
N PRO A 237 -11.08 -22.55 8.89
CA PRO A 237 -11.93 -23.45 9.68
C PRO A 237 -11.19 -24.14 10.84
N ARG A 238 -9.89 -23.88 11.03
CA ARG A 238 -9.03 -24.71 11.88
C ARG A 238 -9.35 -24.62 13.38
N LEU A 239 -9.64 -23.43 13.89
CA LEU A 239 -9.94 -23.21 15.31
C LEU A 239 -11.44 -23.11 15.55
N LEU A 240 -12.17 -22.54 14.60
CA LEU A 240 -13.61 -22.33 14.65
C LEU A 240 -14.25 -22.68 13.31
N THR A 241 -15.49 -23.16 13.34
CA THR A 241 -16.31 -23.20 12.12
C THR A 241 -16.73 -21.78 11.71
N ALA A 242 -17.06 -21.58 10.44
CA ALA A 242 -17.58 -20.29 9.96
C ALA A 242 -18.84 -19.86 10.72
N GLU A 243 -19.69 -20.81 11.12
CA GLU A 243 -20.88 -20.55 11.92
C GLU A 243 -20.52 -20.11 13.35
N GLN A 244 -19.58 -20.79 14.00
CA GLN A 244 -19.09 -20.42 15.33
C GLN A 244 -18.44 -19.04 15.32
N PHE A 245 -17.61 -18.74 14.32
CA PHE A 245 -16.97 -17.44 14.17
C PHE A 245 -17.99 -16.32 13.94
N ARG A 246 -19.01 -16.54 13.10
CA ARG A 246 -20.11 -15.57 12.88
C ARG A 246 -20.95 -15.37 14.15
N ALA A 247 -21.29 -16.45 14.85
CA ALA A 247 -22.05 -16.39 16.10
C ALA A 247 -21.27 -15.65 17.19
N TRP A 248 -19.98 -15.93 17.34
CA TRP A 248 -19.07 -15.26 18.27
C TRP A 248 -18.93 -13.75 17.95
N LYS A 249 -18.70 -13.40 16.67
CA LYS A 249 -18.65 -12.00 16.22
C LYS A 249 -19.96 -11.26 16.50
N GLY A 250 -21.08 -11.98 16.56
CA GLY A 250 -22.39 -11.46 16.96
C GLY A 250 -22.61 -11.35 18.48
N GLN A 251 -21.86 -12.08 19.32
CA GLN A 251 -22.02 -12.12 20.78
C GLN A 251 -21.21 -11.05 21.52
N GLY A 252 -20.05 -10.61 20.98
CA GLY A 252 -19.16 -9.63 21.62
C GLY A 252 -19.64 -8.17 21.61
N SER A 253 -20.86 -7.89 21.16
CA SER A 253 -21.45 -6.55 21.17
C SER A 253 -22.46 -6.43 22.32
N THR A 254 -21.99 -6.05 23.51
CA THR A 254 -22.85 -5.40 24.52
C THR A 254 -23.20 -3.99 24.04
N ALA A 255 -23.90 -3.90 22.91
CA ALA A 255 -24.63 -2.72 22.52
C ALA A 255 -26.11 -2.99 22.85
N VAL A 256 -26.66 -2.11 23.67
CA VAL A 256 -28.10 -1.96 23.98
C VAL A 256 -28.95 -2.42 22.81
N ALA A 257 -29.89 -3.32 23.08
CA ALA A 257 -30.80 -3.95 22.13
C ALA A 257 -31.19 -3.02 20.98
N LYS A 258 -30.60 -3.25 19.80
CA LYS A 258 -31.24 -2.99 18.53
C LYS A 258 -31.43 -4.33 17.86
N GLY A 259 -32.67 -4.58 17.43
CA GLY A 259 -33.05 -5.76 16.66
C GLY A 259 -32.21 -5.93 15.39
N PRO A 260 -32.54 -6.92 14.55
CA PRO A 260 -31.65 -7.44 13.50
C PRO A 260 -31.03 -6.27 12.71
N VAL A 261 -29.72 -6.08 12.83
CA VAL A 261 -29.00 -5.06 12.06
C VAL A 261 -28.97 -5.57 10.63
N GLN A 262 -29.95 -5.12 9.84
CA GLN A 262 -29.80 -5.07 8.39
C GLN A 262 -28.44 -4.42 8.12
N GLU A 263 -27.54 -5.17 7.50
CA GLU A 263 -26.32 -4.61 6.95
C GLU A 263 -26.77 -3.45 6.07
N ARG A 264 -26.29 -2.25 6.40
CA ARG A 264 -26.74 -1.03 5.74
C ARG A 264 -26.55 -1.20 4.24
N ALA A 265 -27.60 -0.97 3.47
CA ALA A 265 -27.50 -1.04 2.03
C ALA A 265 -26.46 -0.01 1.55
N TRP A 266 -25.68 -0.36 0.54
CA TRP A 266 -24.62 0.50 0.00
C TRP A 266 -25.11 1.90 -0.39
N ASP A 267 -26.39 2.07 -0.74
CA ASP A 267 -27.03 3.33 -1.09
C ASP A 267 -27.42 4.19 0.13
N GLU A 268 -27.32 3.66 1.34
CA GLU A 268 -27.51 4.39 2.60
C GLU A 268 -26.18 4.85 3.23
N ALA A 269 -25.03 4.61 2.58
CA ALA A 269 -23.70 4.98 3.09
C ALA A 269 -23.66 6.43 3.62
N ARG A 270 -22.85 6.72 4.66
CA ARG A 270 -22.75 8.07 5.26
C ARG A 270 -21.58 8.89 4.73
N GLY A 271 -20.72 8.27 3.95
CA GLY A 271 -19.51 8.91 3.44
C GLY A 271 -18.86 8.07 2.35
N LEU A 272 -17.86 8.67 1.71
CA LEU A 272 -17.26 8.13 0.50
C LEU A 272 -16.50 6.81 0.73
N ASP A 273 -15.73 6.72 1.81
CA ASP A 273 -15.00 5.50 2.18
C ASP A 273 -15.96 4.35 2.55
N GLU A 274 -17.06 4.68 3.24
CA GLU A 274 -18.11 3.70 3.58
C GLU A 274 -18.80 3.20 2.31
N LEU A 275 -19.11 4.09 1.37
CA LEU A 275 -19.70 3.73 0.08
C LEU A 275 -18.82 2.77 -0.71
N VAL A 276 -17.52 3.07 -0.86
CA VAL A 276 -16.55 2.18 -1.53
C VAL A 276 -16.49 0.83 -0.83
N GLY A 277 -16.43 0.84 0.51
CA GLY A 277 -16.38 -0.37 1.32
C GLY A 277 -17.61 -1.26 1.19
N LEU A 278 -18.81 -0.68 1.21
CA LEU A 278 -20.08 -1.40 1.09
C LEU A 278 -20.29 -1.94 -0.34
N MET A 279 -20.01 -1.13 -1.36
CA MET A 279 -20.10 -1.56 -2.77
C MET A 279 -19.15 -2.71 -3.10
N ALA A 280 -17.96 -2.74 -2.50
CA ALA A 280 -17.01 -3.82 -2.68
C ALA A 280 -17.52 -5.16 -2.09
N ARG A 281 -18.39 -5.12 -1.09
CA ARG A 281 -18.92 -6.31 -0.38
C ARG A 281 -20.26 -6.80 -0.93
N GLN A 282 -21.17 -5.89 -1.25
CA GLN A 282 -22.58 -6.21 -1.49
C GLN A 282 -22.94 -6.53 -2.95
N GLN A 283 -22.02 -6.33 -3.90
CA GLN A 283 -22.26 -6.51 -5.34
C GLN A 283 -23.60 -5.90 -5.81
N PRO A 284 -23.69 -4.56 -5.84
CA PRO A 284 -24.91 -3.86 -6.18
C PRO A 284 -25.52 -4.28 -7.53
N LYS A 285 -26.86 -4.21 -7.63
CA LYS A 285 -27.58 -4.42 -8.89
C LYS A 285 -27.45 -3.19 -9.81
N PRO A 286 -27.61 -3.36 -11.13
CA PRO A 286 -27.51 -2.25 -12.10
C PRO A 286 -28.62 -1.19 -12.01
N GLU A 287 -29.74 -1.53 -11.36
CA GLU A 287 -30.91 -0.65 -11.21
C GLU A 287 -30.59 0.62 -10.41
N ARG A 288 -31.37 1.70 -10.63
CA ARG A 288 -31.18 2.94 -9.88
C ARG A 288 -31.42 2.67 -8.38
N PRO A 289 -30.45 2.98 -7.50
CA PRO A 289 -30.62 2.76 -6.07
C PRO A 289 -31.73 3.63 -5.48
N ALA A 290 -32.36 3.15 -4.42
CA ALA A 290 -33.36 3.93 -3.69
C ALA A 290 -32.69 5.14 -3.00
N GLY A 291 -31.47 4.96 -2.47
CA GLY A 291 -30.64 6.01 -1.90
C GLY A 291 -29.85 6.86 -2.90
N PHE A 292 -30.31 7.00 -4.15
CA PHE A 292 -29.59 7.76 -5.19
C PHE A 292 -29.20 9.19 -4.74
N ASP A 293 -30.14 9.93 -4.15
CA ASP A 293 -29.91 11.33 -3.74
C ASP A 293 -28.83 11.42 -2.65
N ASN A 294 -28.75 10.42 -1.79
CA ASN A 294 -27.72 10.32 -0.75
C ASN A 294 -26.34 10.07 -1.38
N ILE A 295 -26.24 9.12 -2.32
CA ILE A 295 -25.00 8.87 -3.07
C ILE A 295 -24.54 10.14 -3.81
N GLN A 296 -25.47 10.83 -4.47
CA GLN A 296 -25.18 12.07 -5.17
C GLN A 296 -24.65 13.15 -4.22
N THR A 297 -25.26 13.31 -3.05
CA THR A 297 -24.82 14.27 -2.02
C THR A 297 -23.40 13.97 -1.54
N ILE A 298 -23.08 12.70 -1.29
CA ILE A 298 -21.74 12.26 -0.87
C ILE A 298 -20.71 12.57 -1.95
N LEU A 299 -21.00 12.26 -3.21
CA LEU A 299 -20.10 12.52 -4.32
C LEU A 299 -19.91 14.01 -4.56
N LEU A 300 -20.97 14.82 -4.51
CA LEU A 300 -20.88 16.28 -4.63
C LEU A 300 -20.01 16.89 -3.52
N GLY A 301 -20.14 16.42 -2.27
CA GLY A 301 -19.31 16.88 -1.16
C GLY A 301 -17.83 16.49 -1.28
N ALA A 302 -17.53 15.39 -1.97
CA ALA A 302 -16.17 14.90 -2.17
C ALA A 302 -15.51 15.42 -3.46
N ALA A 303 -16.30 15.75 -4.49
CA ALA A 303 -15.83 16.16 -5.80
C ALA A 303 -14.78 17.29 -5.79
N PRO A 304 -14.94 18.39 -5.04
CA PRO A 304 -13.98 19.50 -5.07
C PRO A 304 -12.72 19.26 -4.22
N ARG A 305 -12.64 18.15 -3.49
CA ARG A 305 -11.60 17.90 -2.48
C ARG A 305 -10.44 17.09 -3.06
N GLU A 306 -9.26 17.70 -3.16
CA GLU A 306 -8.04 17.05 -3.66
C GLU A 306 -7.66 15.81 -2.84
N ASP A 307 -7.78 15.89 -1.51
CA ASP A 307 -7.46 14.80 -0.58
C ASP A 307 -8.38 13.57 -0.74
N MET A 308 -9.58 13.77 -1.28
CA MET A 308 -10.57 12.72 -1.52
C MET A 308 -10.63 12.26 -2.99
N ALA A 309 -9.86 12.89 -3.89
CA ALA A 309 -10.01 12.71 -5.33
C ALA A 309 -9.78 11.25 -5.79
N ALA A 310 -8.85 10.53 -5.17
CA ALA A 310 -8.60 9.12 -5.47
C ALA A 310 -9.77 8.21 -5.05
N THR A 311 -10.27 8.39 -3.83
CA THR A 311 -11.43 7.64 -3.31
C THR A 311 -12.70 8.00 -4.10
N PHE A 312 -12.86 9.25 -4.51
CA PHE A 312 -13.96 9.70 -5.37
C PHE A 312 -13.93 8.98 -6.71
N ALA A 313 -12.76 8.92 -7.36
CA ALA A 313 -12.61 8.24 -8.62
C ALA A 313 -12.91 6.73 -8.50
N GLU A 314 -12.48 6.09 -7.42
CA GLU A 314 -12.80 4.70 -7.15
C GLU A 314 -14.31 4.47 -6.93
N ALA A 315 -14.95 5.30 -6.10
CA ALA A 315 -16.39 5.21 -5.84
C ALA A 315 -17.20 5.37 -7.13
N LEU A 316 -16.88 6.40 -7.92
CA LEU A 316 -17.57 6.66 -9.16
C LEU A 316 -17.32 5.56 -10.20
N ALA A 317 -16.09 5.07 -10.35
CA ALA A 317 -15.78 3.98 -11.26
C ALA A 317 -16.55 2.70 -10.90
N ARG A 318 -16.73 2.41 -9.60
CA ARG A 318 -17.56 1.29 -9.14
C ARG A 318 -19.03 1.49 -9.49
N LEU A 319 -19.57 2.69 -9.31
CA LEU A 319 -20.95 3.02 -9.68
C LEU A 319 -21.19 2.87 -11.18
N VAL A 320 -20.26 3.37 -12.00
CA VAL A 320 -20.31 3.22 -13.46
C VAL A 320 -20.20 1.75 -13.89
N ALA A 321 -19.35 0.97 -13.22
CA ALA A 321 -19.22 -0.47 -13.49
C ALA A 321 -20.50 -1.24 -13.13
N VAL A 322 -21.11 -0.94 -11.98
CA VAL A 322 -22.36 -1.54 -11.50
C VAL A 322 -23.52 -1.22 -12.42
N ALA A 323 -23.64 0.05 -12.83
CA ALA A 323 -24.78 0.52 -13.61
C ALA A 323 -24.86 -0.12 -15.00
N GLN A 324 -23.78 -0.70 -15.54
CA GLN A 324 -23.76 -1.40 -16.83
C GLN A 324 -24.42 -0.60 -17.99
N GLY A 325 -24.26 0.73 -18.01
CA GLY A 325 -24.82 1.59 -19.05
C GLY A 325 -26.24 2.09 -18.79
N GLN A 326 -26.79 1.89 -17.60
CA GLN A 326 -28.08 2.46 -17.18
C GLN A 326 -28.01 4.00 -17.11
N GLY A 327 -29.05 4.68 -17.59
CA GLY A 327 -29.06 6.14 -17.75
C GLY A 327 -28.88 6.94 -16.46
N TRP A 328 -29.29 6.40 -15.31
CA TRP A 328 -29.18 7.09 -14.02
C TRP A 328 -27.73 7.40 -13.64
N VAL A 329 -26.76 6.59 -14.08
CA VAL A 329 -25.36 6.85 -13.76
C VAL A 329 -24.80 7.99 -14.58
N ALA A 330 -25.30 8.19 -15.80
CA ALA A 330 -24.92 9.33 -16.62
C ALA A 330 -25.42 10.64 -15.99
N GLU A 331 -26.65 10.66 -15.49
CA GLU A 331 -27.18 11.80 -14.70
C GLU A 331 -26.30 12.11 -13.49
N LEU A 332 -25.91 11.07 -12.73
CA LEU A 332 -25.03 11.21 -11.57
C LEU A 332 -23.68 11.80 -11.96
N VAL A 333 -23.03 11.23 -12.97
CA VAL A 333 -21.71 11.66 -13.46
C VAL A 333 -21.76 13.12 -13.93
N VAL A 334 -22.77 13.50 -14.72
CA VAL A 334 -22.94 14.88 -15.19
C VAL A 334 -23.14 15.84 -14.01
N SER A 335 -23.89 15.43 -12.98
CA SER A 335 -24.16 16.29 -11.83
C SER A 335 -22.91 16.65 -11.00
N VAL A 336 -21.91 15.77 -10.97
CA VAL A 336 -20.66 15.98 -10.22
C VAL A 336 -19.52 16.50 -11.10
N ALA A 337 -19.69 16.47 -12.43
CA ALA A 337 -18.62 16.74 -13.40
C ALA A 337 -17.93 18.09 -13.23
N ASN A 338 -18.73 19.14 -13.03
CA ASN A 338 -18.21 20.50 -12.90
C ASN A 338 -17.50 20.75 -11.58
N GLU A 339 -17.85 20.03 -10.51
CA GLU A 339 -17.25 20.20 -9.18
C GLU A 339 -16.03 19.30 -8.97
N ALA A 340 -15.87 18.25 -9.78
CA ALA A 340 -14.83 17.24 -9.58
C ALA A 340 -13.44 17.74 -9.98
N ILE A 341 -12.59 17.99 -8.97
CA ILE A 341 -11.21 18.42 -9.17
C ILE A 341 -10.40 17.40 -9.99
N SER A 342 -10.76 16.12 -9.91
CA SER A 342 -10.18 15.03 -10.71
C SER A 342 -10.34 15.18 -12.22
N TRP A 343 -11.23 16.05 -12.70
CA TRP A 343 -11.36 16.39 -14.12
C TRP A 343 -11.00 17.84 -14.45
N GLN A 344 -10.85 18.70 -13.44
CA GLN A 344 -10.38 20.07 -13.63
C GLN A 344 -8.85 20.12 -13.71
N ASP A 345 -8.16 19.31 -12.92
CA ASP A 345 -6.70 19.18 -12.93
C ASP A 345 -6.29 17.93 -13.71
N THR A 346 -5.61 18.16 -14.85
CA THR A 346 -5.15 17.09 -15.73
C THR A 346 -4.01 16.27 -15.13
N GLU A 347 -3.13 16.88 -14.33
CA GLU A 347 -2.05 16.14 -13.66
C GLU A 347 -2.61 15.22 -12.57
N LEU A 348 -3.55 15.72 -11.78
CA LEU A 348 -4.27 14.91 -10.80
C LEU A 348 -5.03 13.76 -11.46
N PHE A 349 -5.73 14.02 -12.56
CA PHE A 349 -6.42 13.01 -13.36
C PHE A 349 -5.48 11.88 -13.79
N ILE A 350 -4.32 12.23 -14.35
CA ILE A 350 -3.30 11.26 -14.78
C ILE A 350 -2.78 10.46 -13.58
N GLY A 351 -2.50 11.12 -12.46
CA GLY A 351 -2.04 10.47 -11.22
C GLY A 351 -3.07 9.53 -10.59
N ILE A 352 -4.37 9.81 -10.77
CA ILE A 352 -5.46 8.90 -10.41
C ILE A 352 -5.46 7.69 -11.34
N CYS A 353 -5.37 7.89 -12.65
CA CYS A 353 -5.38 6.81 -13.64
C CYS A 353 -4.20 5.84 -13.46
N ASP A 354 -3.01 6.33 -13.09
CA ASP A 354 -1.85 5.47 -12.82
C ASP A 354 -2.05 4.58 -11.58
N ARG A 355 -2.76 5.07 -10.55
CA ARG A 355 -2.97 4.35 -9.28
C ARG A 355 -4.22 3.47 -9.26
N LEU A 356 -5.23 3.80 -10.06
CA LEU A 356 -6.50 3.08 -10.07
C LEU A 356 -6.32 1.61 -10.51
N SER A 357 -7.08 0.70 -9.89
CA SER A 357 -7.08 -0.71 -10.30
C SER A 357 -7.44 -0.86 -11.78
N GLY A 358 -6.69 -1.69 -12.50
CA GLY A 358 -6.93 -1.96 -13.92
C GLY A 358 -8.35 -2.47 -14.23
N ARG A 359 -9.01 -3.11 -13.26
CA ARG A 359 -10.41 -3.56 -13.40
C ARG A 359 -11.42 -2.42 -13.40
N LEU A 360 -11.08 -1.29 -12.78
CA LEU A 360 -11.94 -0.11 -12.68
C LEU A 360 -11.64 0.94 -13.75
N LEU A 361 -10.46 0.89 -14.38
CA LEU A 361 -10.06 1.84 -15.43
C LEU A 361 -11.08 1.96 -16.58
N PRO A 362 -11.64 0.88 -17.14
CA PRO A 362 -12.66 1.00 -18.19
C PRO A 362 -13.89 1.80 -17.74
N ALA A 363 -14.37 1.57 -16.51
CA ALA A 363 -15.52 2.27 -15.96
C ALA A 363 -15.20 3.73 -15.62
N TRP A 364 -14.00 3.99 -15.11
CA TRP A 364 -13.51 5.36 -14.88
C TRP A 364 -13.40 6.17 -16.18
N TYR A 365 -12.88 5.56 -17.26
CA TYR A 365 -12.81 6.20 -18.57
C TYR A 365 -14.20 6.45 -19.17
N ARG A 366 -15.14 5.51 -19.02
CA ARG A 366 -16.54 5.75 -19.39
C ARG A 366 -17.14 6.92 -18.65
N GLY A 367 -16.97 6.97 -17.32
CA GLY A 367 -17.40 8.11 -16.51
C GLY A 367 -16.74 9.42 -16.96
N THR A 368 -15.46 9.39 -17.32
CA THR A 368 -14.73 10.58 -17.82
C THR A 368 -15.29 11.07 -19.15
N ILE A 369 -15.58 10.18 -20.09
CA ILE A 369 -16.20 10.54 -21.37
C ILE A 369 -17.58 11.19 -21.13
N THR A 370 -18.37 10.61 -20.23
CA THR A 370 -19.69 11.16 -19.87
C THR A 370 -19.60 12.51 -19.15
N ALA A 371 -18.60 12.70 -18.27
CA ALA A 371 -18.43 13.93 -17.52
C ALA A 371 -17.84 15.07 -18.35
N ARG A 372 -16.92 14.74 -19.27
CA ARG A 372 -16.14 15.69 -20.06
C ARG A 372 -16.41 15.47 -21.53
N SER A 373 -15.57 14.67 -22.18
CA SER A 373 -15.75 14.27 -23.57
C SER A 373 -14.74 13.18 -23.97
N PRO A 374 -14.93 12.49 -25.11
CA PRO A 374 -13.93 11.62 -25.72
C PRO A 374 -12.60 12.34 -25.98
N GLU A 375 -12.64 13.60 -26.43
CA GLU A 375 -11.46 14.41 -26.73
C GLU A 375 -10.64 14.73 -25.48
N PHE A 376 -11.29 14.94 -24.33
CA PHE A 376 -10.59 15.14 -23.06
C PHE A 376 -9.77 13.90 -22.69
N LEU A 377 -10.38 12.70 -22.76
CA LEU A 377 -9.68 11.45 -22.48
C LEU A 377 -8.52 11.21 -23.46
N ALA A 378 -8.78 11.37 -24.76
CA ALA A 378 -7.76 11.23 -25.79
C ALA A 378 -6.60 12.23 -25.60
N GLY A 379 -6.92 13.49 -25.23
CA GLY A 379 -5.96 14.55 -24.96
C GLY A 379 -5.07 14.30 -23.73
N ALA A 380 -5.58 13.59 -22.72
CA ALA A 380 -4.81 13.25 -21.53
C ALA A 380 -3.90 12.03 -21.72
N CYS A 381 -4.26 11.09 -22.61
CA CYS A 381 -3.51 9.86 -22.84
C CYS A 381 -2.01 10.06 -23.14
N PRO A 382 -1.56 11.02 -23.96
CA PRO A 382 -0.13 11.21 -24.27
C PRO A 382 0.78 11.40 -23.05
N ALA A 383 0.22 11.85 -21.92
CA ALA A 383 0.95 12.03 -20.67
C ALA A 383 0.77 10.86 -19.68
N MET A 384 -0.07 9.87 -19.98
CA MET A 384 -0.28 8.67 -19.16
C MET A 384 0.71 7.54 -19.50
N PRO A 385 0.98 6.60 -18.58
CA PRO A 385 1.81 5.44 -18.88
C PRO A 385 1.15 4.49 -19.89
N LEU A 386 1.92 3.95 -20.85
CA LEU A 386 1.39 3.13 -21.94
C LEU A 386 0.62 1.89 -21.48
N ARG A 387 0.95 1.36 -20.29
CA ARG A 387 0.34 0.13 -19.74
C ARG A 387 -1.17 0.23 -19.53
N ILE A 388 -1.73 1.43 -19.42
CA ILE A 388 -3.17 1.66 -19.18
C ILE A 388 -3.94 2.09 -20.44
N TRP A 389 -3.25 2.29 -21.57
CA TRP A 389 -3.84 2.84 -22.79
C TRP A 389 -4.82 1.89 -23.48
N ASN A 390 -4.59 0.57 -23.42
CA ASN A 390 -5.46 -0.43 -24.05
C ASN A 390 -6.94 -0.27 -23.67
N HIS A 391 -7.23 0.24 -22.46
CA HIS A 391 -8.60 0.50 -22.02
C HIS A 391 -9.19 1.76 -22.68
N ALA A 392 -8.40 2.82 -22.83
CA ALA A 392 -8.82 4.05 -23.50
C ALA A 392 -8.99 3.82 -25.01
N GLU A 393 -8.07 3.11 -25.66
CA GLU A 393 -8.14 2.75 -27.07
C GLU A 393 -9.43 2.00 -27.41
N ARG A 394 -9.72 0.92 -26.68
CA ARG A 394 -10.92 0.12 -26.90
C ARG A 394 -12.19 0.95 -26.74
N LEU A 395 -12.20 1.83 -25.74
CA LEU A 395 -13.38 2.64 -25.44
C LEU A 395 -13.61 3.73 -26.50
N LEU A 396 -12.55 4.43 -26.92
CA LEU A 396 -12.64 5.43 -27.98
C LEU A 396 -13.04 4.77 -29.32
N ALA A 397 -12.57 3.55 -29.59
CA ALA A 397 -12.94 2.81 -30.80
C ALA A 397 -14.39 2.26 -30.80
N GLU A 398 -15.16 2.37 -29.71
CA GLU A 398 -16.57 1.95 -29.69
C GLU A 398 -17.45 2.79 -30.64
N THR A 399 -17.03 4.02 -30.95
CA THR A 399 -17.73 4.94 -31.86
C THR A 399 -16.82 5.34 -33.02
N ALA A 400 -17.26 5.13 -34.27
CA ALA A 400 -16.46 5.45 -35.46
C ALA A 400 -16.01 6.93 -35.53
N GLU A 401 -16.82 7.85 -35.02
CA GLU A 401 -16.48 9.29 -34.94
C GLU A 401 -15.24 9.57 -34.06
N ASN A 402 -14.92 8.67 -33.14
CA ASN A 402 -13.83 8.82 -32.18
C ASN A 402 -12.55 8.06 -32.58
N GLU A 403 -12.59 7.28 -33.67
CA GLU A 403 -11.53 6.34 -34.07
C GLU A 403 -10.15 7.01 -34.17
N ASN A 404 -10.10 8.24 -34.68
CA ASN A 404 -8.85 8.97 -34.90
C ASN A 404 -8.45 9.89 -33.73
N LEU A 405 -9.30 10.08 -32.71
CA LEU A 405 -9.05 11.09 -31.66
C LEU A 405 -7.74 10.85 -30.90
N LEU A 406 -7.42 9.58 -30.60
CA LEU A 406 -6.19 9.23 -29.89
C LEU A 406 -4.96 9.47 -30.78
N LEU A 407 -5.01 9.06 -32.04
CA LEU A 407 -3.93 9.30 -33.00
C LEU A 407 -3.67 10.80 -33.18
N ASP A 408 -4.73 11.60 -33.31
CA ASP A 408 -4.65 13.05 -33.44
C ASP A 408 -4.12 13.73 -32.17
N ALA A 409 -4.52 13.26 -30.98
CA ALA A 409 -4.02 13.77 -29.71
C ALA A 409 -2.52 13.48 -29.53
N VAL A 410 -2.09 12.25 -29.83
CA VAL A 410 -0.68 11.86 -29.77
C VAL A 410 0.14 12.63 -30.81
N SER A 411 -0.32 12.69 -32.05
CA SER A 411 0.33 13.45 -33.13
C SER A 411 0.52 14.92 -32.74
N ARG A 412 -0.51 15.56 -32.17
CA ARG A 412 -0.41 16.95 -31.66
C ARG A 412 0.60 17.07 -30.51
N SER A 413 0.60 16.15 -29.54
CA SER A 413 1.57 16.15 -28.43
C SER A 413 3.02 16.02 -28.92
N VAL A 414 3.24 15.13 -29.90
CA VAL A 414 4.54 14.89 -30.54
C VAL A 414 5.00 16.12 -31.31
N SER A 415 4.12 16.70 -32.14
CA SER A 415 4.38 17.95 -32.86
C SER A 415 4.70 19.13 -31.93
N ALA A 416 4.01 19.24 -30.79
CA ALA A 416 4.26 20.27 -29.79
C ALA A 416 5.59 20.09 -29.03
N GLY A 417 6.25 18.93 -29.15
CA GLY A 417 7.51 18.62 -28.46
C GLY A 417 7.38 18.38 -26.96
N ASN A 418 6.16 18.36 -26.41
CA ASN A 418 5.87 18.04 -25.02
C ASN A 418 5.21 16.66 -24.90
N THR A 419 5.92 15.63 -25.35
CA THR A 419 5.43 14.24 -25.36
C THR A 419 6.23 13.34 -24.43
N SER A 420 5.71 12.13 -24.19
CA SER A 420 6.33 11.09 -23.36
C SER A 420 6.94 9.99 -24.23
N CYS A 421 7.84 9.18 -23.64
CA CYS A 421 8.36 7.99 -24.32
C CYS A 421 7.24 6.97 -24.63
N ASP A 422 6.26 6.88 -23.73
CA ASP A 422 5.05 6.06 -23.88
C ASP A 422 4.27 6.42 -25.14
N ALA A 423 3.99 7.70 -25.34
CA ALA A 423 3.27 8.20 -26.51
C ALA A 423 4.05 8.00 -27.82
N MET A 424 5.37 8.16 -27.81
CA MET A 424 6.22 7.91 -28.98
C MET A 424 6.24 6.42 -29.36
N LEU A 425 6.39 5.53 -28.37
CA LEU A 425 6.35 4.08 -28.61
C LEU A 425 4.99 3.64 -29.14
N TRP A 426 3.91 4.23 -28.62
CA TRP A 426 2.58 3.99 -29.14
C TRP A 426 2.47 4.45 -30.60
N LEU A 427 2.85 5.70 -30.90
CA LEU A 427 2.79 6.25 -32.25
C LEU A 427 3.58 5.42 -33.27
N TRP A 428 4.76 4.94 -32.88
CA TRP A 428 5.55 4.03 -33.69
C TRP A 428 4.81 2.72 -34.01
N ARG A 429 4.18 2.11 -33.00
CA ARG A 429 3.43 0.86 -33.16
C ARG A 429 2.16 1.02 -34.00
N SER A 430 1.49 2.16 -33.86
CA SER A 430 0.29 2.50 -34.64
C SER A 430 0.62 2.72 -36.13
N GLY A 431 1.85 3.16 -36.44
CA GLY A 431 2.33 3.35 -37.81
C GLY A 431 1.64 4.50 -38.55
N GLY A 432 1.69 4.43 -39.88
CA GLY A 432 1.08 5.43 -40.76
C GLY A 432 1.88 6.74 -40.89
N GLU A 433 1.27 7.74 -41.53
CA GLU A 433 1.92 9.04 -41.78
C GLU A 433 2.35 9.78 -40.51
N PRO A 434 1.56 9.80 -39.41
CA PRO A 434 1.94 10.49 -38.18
C PRO A 434 3.23 9.94 -37.54
N ALA A 435 3.53 8.64 -37.71
CA ALA A 435 4.74 8.02 -37.16
C ALA A 435 6.03 8.58 -37.77
N LYS A 436 5.99 9.15 -38.99
CA LYS A 436 7.16 9.78 -39.62
C LYS A 436 7.71 10.98 -38.83
N GLN A 437 6.90 11.57 -37.95
CA GLN A 437 7.37 12.63 -37.04
C GLN A 437 8.49 12.16 -36.10
N LEU A 438 8.57 10.85 -35.84
CA LEU A 438 9.60 10.24 -35.01
C LEU A 438 10.99 10.24 -35.66
N ALA A 439 11.09 10.47 -36.97
CA ALA A 439 12.38 10.66 -37.65
C ALA A 439 13.13 11.93 -37.18
N ASN A 440 12.48 12.81 -36.42
CA ASN A 440 13.12 13.98 -35.84
C ASN A 440 14.01 13.61 -34.64
N ALA A 441 15.32 13.48 -34.88
CA ALA A 441 16.32 13.17 -33.85
C ALA A 441 16.28 14.14 -32.65
N THR A 442 16.04 15.43 -32.88
CA THR A 442 15.98 16.44 -31.80
C THR A 442 14.83 16.15 -30.84
N LEU A 443 13.67 15.79 -31.38
CA LEU A 443 12.49 15.43 -30.61
C LEU A 443 12.74 14.17 -29.78
N LEU A 444 13.32 13.12 -30.38
CA LEU A 444 13.65 11.86 -29.70
C LEU A 444 14.61 12.06 -28.53
N PHE A 445 15.76 12.70 -28.77
CA PHE A 445 16.77 12.90 -27.72
C PHE A 445 16.28 13.83 -26.61
N ARG A 446 15.50 14.86 -26.94
CA ARG A 446 14.87 15.73 -25.93
C ARG A 446 13.91 14.96 -25.04
N THR A 447 13.08 14.09 -25.62
CA THR A 447 12.13 13.27 -24.84
C THR A 447 12.86 12.24 -23.98
N LEU A 448 13.92 11.61 -24.48
CA LEU A 448 14.74 10.65 -23.73
C LEU A 448 15.54 11.26 -22.58
N ALA A 449 15.88 12.55 -22.69
CA ALA A 449 16.59 13.31 -21.65
C ALA A 449 15.69 13.69 -20.47
N LYS A 450 14.35 13.61 -20.61
CA LYS A 450 13.42 13.88 -19.50
C LYS A 450 13.64 12.87 -18.37
N GLN A 451 13.73 13.36 -17.13
CA GLN A 451 13.75 12.48 -15.96
C GLN A 451 12.40 11.79 -15.82
N VAL A 452 12.41 10.46 -15.80
CA VAL A 452 11.22 9.62 -15.65
C VAL A 452 11.35 8.76 -14.39
N ARG A 453 10.22 8.44 -13.76
CA ARG A 453 10.13 7.60 -12.56
C ARG A 453 8.95 6.63 -12.66
N GLY A 454 8.93 5.59 -11.84
CA GLY A 454 7.79 4.68 -11.71
C GLY A 454 7.36 4.04 -13.04
N SER A 455 6.06 4.10 -13.34
CA SER A 455 5.42 3.47 -14.52
C SER A 455 6.03 3.87 -15.88
N TYR A 456 6.71 5.01 -15.97
CA TYR A 456 7.27 5.56 -17.21
C TYR A 456 8.68 5.02 -17.56
N LEU A 457 9.34 4.34 -16.61
CA LEU A 457 10.72 3.83 -16.81
C LEU A 457 10.83 2.83 -17.95
N LYS A 458 9.83 1.94 -18.07
CA LYS A 458 9.83 0.88 -19.09
C LYS A 458 9.82 1.49 -20.49
N ALA A 459 8.93 2.45 -20.76
CA ALA A 459 8.83 3.09 -22.07
C ALA A 459 10.10 3.86 -22.44
N ASN A 460 10.75 4.55 -21.48
CA ASN A 460 12.02 5.20 -21.74
C ASN A 460 13.10 4.19 -22.15
N ARG A 461 13.23 3.07 -21.42
CA ARG A 461 14.18 2.00 -21.75
C ARG A 461 13.86 1.35 -23.10
N ASP A 462 12.59 1.05 -23.35
CA ASP A 462 12.16 0.40 -24.58
C ASP A 462 12.41 1.31 -25.80
N LEU A 463 12.20 2.63 -25.68
CA LEU A 463 12.52 3.59 -26.74
C LEU A 463 14.04 3.68 -27.00
N ARG A 464 14.88 3.65 -25.96
CA ARG A 464 16.36 3.59 -26.12
C ARG A 464 16.80 2.32 -26.83
N LYS A 465 16.21 1.19 -26.47
CA LYS A 465 16.47 -0.10 -27.11
C LYS A 465 16.10 -0.05 -28.59
N LEU A 466 14.94 0.53 -28.88
CA LEU A 466 14.42 0.66 -30.23
C LEU A 466 15.33 1.52 -31.12
N LEU A 467 15.91 2.61 -30.58
CA LEU A 467 16.95 3.41 -31.27
C LEU A 467 18.27 2.68 -31.53
N GLN A 468 18.61 1.68 -30.72
CA GLN A 468 19.90 0.98 -30.82
C GLN A 468 19.82 -0.26 -31.71
N GLU A 469 18.70 -0.97 -31.65
CA GLU A 469 18.59 -2.34 -32.16
C GLU A 469 17.69 -2.47 -33.38
N ASN A 470 16.84 -1.49 -33.67
CA ASN A 470 15.89 -1.56 -34.79
C ASN A 470 16.37 -0.67 -35.95
N GLN A 471 16.68 -1.28 -37.10
CA GLN A 471 17.12 -0.54 -38.29
C GLN A 471 15.97 0.19 -39.00
N ASP A 472 14.73 -0.27 -38.83
CA ASP A 472 13.56 0.32 -39.49
C ASP A 472 13.04 1.57 -38.76
N PHE A 473 13.41 1.72 -37.48
CA PHE A 473 13.16 2.92 -36.68
C PHE A 473 14.33 3.90 -36.77
#